data_AF-A0A2V8U0X8-F1
#
_entry.id   AF-A0A2V8U0X8-F1
#
_cell.length_a   1.000
_cell.length_b   1.000
_cell.length_c   1.000
_cell.angle_alpha   90.00
_cell.angle_beta   90.00
_cell.angle_gamma   90.00
#
_symmetry.space_group_name_H-M   'P 1'
#
loop_
_entity.id
_entity.type
_entity.pdbx_description
1 polymer ?
#
loop_
_entity_poly.entity_id
_entity_poly.type
_entity_poly.pdbx_seq_one_letter_code
_entity_poly.pdbx_strand_id
1 'polypeptide(L)'
;MSVVDTIPPVLDLALDPAVLWPPDHGLHTVRIRYSVTDACDPSPGVTLARVTSSEADDAAGGGDGASLGDIQGAVLENGGGEVELRAERAATGPGRTYTVTCSATDAAGLTTTVSGTVLVPLDRRSAGTLTPRAS
;
A
#
# COMPACT_ATOMS: atom_id res chain seq x y z
N MET A 1 30.95 -17.25 21.67
CA MET A 1 29.92 -17.76 20.74
C MET A 1 29.05 -16.58 20.37
N SER A 2 28.95 -16.25 19.09
CA SER A 2 27.90 -15.36 18.61
C SER A 2 26.60 -16.16 18.50
N VAL A 3 25.48 -15.56 18.88
CA VAL A 3 24.16 -16.12 18.57
C VAL A 3 23.99 -16.01 17.06
N VAL A 4 23.55 -17.10 16.42
CA VAL A 4 23.17 -17.09 15.00
C VAL A 4 21.74 -16.61 14.93
N ASP A 5 21.48 -15.59 14.11
CA ASP A 5 20.14 -15.11 13.87
C ASP A 5 19.40 -16.01 12.88
N THR A 6 18.15 -16.33 13.22
CA THR A 6 17.29 -17.25 12.45
C THR A 6 15.84 -16.75 12.38
N ILE A 7 15.55 -15.54 12.87
CA ILE A 7 14.19 -15.01 12.97
C ILE A 7 14.09 -13.79 12.06
N PRO A 8 13.20 -13.77 11.05
CA PRO A 8 12.98 -12.58 10.25
C PRO A 8 12.40 -11.40 11.04
N PRO A 9 12.57 -10.15 10.56
CA PRO A 9 11.95 -8.98 11.18
C PRO A 9 10.43 -9.05 11.22
N VAL A 10 9.83 -8.44 12.25
CA VAL A 10 8.40 -8.13 12.27
C VAL A 10 8.20 -6.76 11.62
N LEU A 11 7.29 -6.68 10.65
CA LEU A 11 6.95 -5.46 9.90
C LEU A 11 5.45 -5.19 10.01
N ASP A 12 5.07 -3.99 10.45
CA ASP A 12 3.70 -3.50 10.40
C ASP A 12 3.58 -2.37 9.38
N LEU A 13 2.45 -2.29 8.69
CA LEU A 13 2.19 -1.33 7.61
C LEU A 13 0.82 -0.67 7.78
N ALA A 14 0.78 0.65 7.65
CA ALA A 14 -0.44 1.45 7.65
C ALA A 14 -0.45 2.45 6.49
N LEU A 15 -1.61 2.61 5.86
CA LEU A 15 -1.84 3.53 4.75
C LEU A 15 -2.89 4.56 5.16
N ASP A 16 -2.62 5.84 4.89
CA ASP A 16 -3.49 6.94 5.30
C ASP A 16 -3.57 8.06 4.23
N PRO A 17 -4.75 8.31 3.64
CA PRO A 17 -6.02 7.62 3.90
C PRO A 17 -6.07 6.21 3.28
N ALA A 18 -6.80 5.29 3.94
CA ALA A 18 -7.08 3.96 3.39
C ALA A 18 -8.28 3.93 2.42
N VAL A 19 -8.99 5.07 2.26
CA VAL A 19 -10.13 5.22 1.34
C VAL A 19 -10.04 6.56 0.65
N LEU A 20 -10.17 6.56 -0.68
CA LEU A 20 -10.29 7.76 -1.51
C LEU A 20 -11.74 7.93 -1.95
N TRP A 21 -12.40 8.98 -1.47
CA TRP A 21 -13.79 9.30 -1.80
C TRP A 21 -14.06 10.80 -1.59
N PRO A 22 -14.81 11.50 -2.47
CA PRO A 22 -15.45 10.98 -3.69
C PRO A 22 -14.46 10.62 -4.80
N PRO A 23 -14.88 9.82 -5.80
CA PRO A 23 -14.05 9.46 -6.94
C PRO A 23 -14.01 10.64 -7.92
N ASP A 24 -13.16 11.62 -7.61
CA ASP A 24 -13.05 12.91 -8.30
C ASP A 24 -12.03 12.92 -9.45
N HIS A 25 -11.47 11.75 -9.78
CA HIS A 25 -10.45 11.56 -10.81
C HIS A 25 -9.11 12.27 -10.52
N GLY A 26 -8.96 12.87 -9.35
CA GLY A 26 -7.72 13.51 -8.90
C GLY A 26 -6.72 12.52 -8.32
N LEU A 27 -5.45 12.90 -8.28
CA LEU A 27 -4.41 12.21 -7.53
C LEU A 27 -4.46 12.68 -6.07
N HIS A 28 -4.44 11.72 -5.15
CA HIS A 28 -4.44 11.97 -3.72
C HIS A 28 -3.23 11.33 -3.08
N THR A 29 -2.54 12.09 -2.24
CA THR A 29 -1.41 11.60 -1.46
C THR A 29 -1.90 10.61 -0.40
N VAL A 30 -1.37 9.39 -0.46
CA VAL A 30 -1.49 8.38 0.59
C VAL A 30 -0.15 8.21 1.28
N ARG A 31 -0.15 8.42 2.59
CA ARG A 31 1.00 8.21 3.46
C ARG A 31 1.18 6.74 3.76
N ILE A 32 2.39 6.26 3.56
CA ILE A 32 2.87 4.93 3.95
C ILE A 32 3.59 5.08 5.28
N ARG A 33 3.07 4.44 6.33
CA ARG A 33 3.72 4.38 7.65
C ARG A 33 4.04 2.94 7.97
N TYR A 34 5.20 2.70 8.57
CA TYR A 34 5.58 1.36 8.98
C TYR A 34 6.33 1.38 10.31
N SER A 35 6.31 0.25 11.00
CA SER A 35 7.23 -0.06 12.10
C SER A 35 7.90 -1.38 11.82
N VAL A 36 9.18 -1.48 12.13
CA VAL A 36 9.97 -2.69 11.96
C VAL A 36 10.76 -2.97 13.22
N THR A 37 10.78 -4.22 13.65
CA THR A 37 11.56 -4.68 14.80
C THR A 37 12.14 -6.05 14.52
N ASP A 38 13.35 -6.28 14.98
CA ASP A 38 13.98 -7.60 14.95
C ASP A 38 14.67 -7.92 16.29
N ALA A 39 14.88 -9.21 16.56
CA ALA A 39 15.48 -9.68 17.82
C ALA A 39 17.00 -9.48 17.89
N CYS A 40 17.68 -9.49 16.74
CA CYS A 40 19.14 -9.45 16.63
C CYS A 40 19.65 -8.22 15.85
N ASP A 41 18.82 -7.61 15.01
CA ASP A 41 19.12 -6.41 14.24
C ASP A 41 18.34 -5.18 14.76
N PRO A 42 19.02 -4.15 15.30
CA PRO A 42 18.35 -2.95 15.81
C PRO A 42 17.78 -2.04 14.70
N SER A 43 18.11 -2.26 13.43
CA SER A 43 17.66 -1.42 12.32
C SER A 43 17.51 -2.21 10.99
N PRO A 44 16.54 -3.13 10.90
CA PRO A 44 16.28 -3.84 9.65
C PRO A 44 15.90 -2.88 8.52
N GLY A 45 16.41 -3.14 7.31
CA GLY A 45 16.13 -2.32 6.13
C GLY A 45 14.72 -2.56 5.60
N VAL A 46 13.97 -1.48 5.31
CA VAL A 46 12.62 -1.57 4.73
C VAL A 46 12.60 -0.96 3.34
N THR A 47 11.95 -1.64 2.39
CA THR A 47 11.84 -1.21 1.00
C THR A 47 10.39 -1.28 0.51
N LEU A 48 10.04 -0.38 -0.40
CA LEU A 48 8.78 -0.46 -1.15
C LEU A 48 8.96 -1.48 -2.28
N ALA A 49 8.34 -2.64 -2.14
CA ALA A 49 8.49 -3.73 -3.10
C ALA A 49 7.58 -3.56 -4.31
N ARG A 50 6.32 -3.13 -4.09
CA ARG A 50 5.35 -2.99 -5.18
C ARG A 50 4.19 -2.06 -4.80
N VAL A 51 3.65 -1.38 -5.81
CA VAL A 51 2.30 -0.79 -5.76
C VAL A 51 1.52 -1.27 -6.99
N THR A 52 0.31 -1.77 -6.80
CA THR A 52 -0.55 -2.28 -7.89
C THR A 52 -1.98 -1.80 -7.78
N SER A 53 -2.67 -1.70 -8.92
CA SER A 53 -4.11 -1.47 -9.01
C SER A 53 -4.84 -2.76 -9.38
N SER A 54 -6.06 -2.94 -8.87
CA SER A 54 -6.98 -4.00 -9.28
C SER A 54 -7.68 -3.72 -10.62
N GLU A 55 -7.61 -2.48 -11.11
CA GLU A 55 -8.17 -2.03 -12.38
C GLU A 55 -7.05 -1.54 -13.31
N ALA A 56 -7.28 -1.59 -14.63
CA ALA A 56 -6.31 -1.14 -15.61
C ALA A 56 -6.13 0.39 -15.56
N ASP A 57 -4.92 0.86 -15.89
CA ASP A 57 -4.54 2.29 -15.95
C ASP A 57 -5.25 3.04 -17.09
N ASP A 58 -5.64 2.33 -18.14
CA ASP A 58 -6.55 2.81 -19.17
C ASP A 58 -7.74 1.85 -19.21
N ALA A 59 -8.82 2.21 -18.52
CA ALA A 59 -10.06 1.49 -18.67
C ALA A 59 -10.75 2.01 -19.94
N ALA A 60 -10.75 1.19 -21.00
CA ALA A 60 -11.44 1.53 -22.24
C ALA A 60 -12.97 1.55 -21.98
N GLY A 61 -13.55 2.72 -21.68
CA GLY A 61 -14.89 2.71 -21.09
C GLY A 61 -15.72 3.99 -21.00
N GLY A 62 -15.46 5.07 -21.75
CA GLY A 62 -16.46 6.13 -22.05
C GLY A 62 -17.15 6.85 -20.86
N GLY A 63 -16.64 6.71 -19.65
CA GLY A 63 -17.22 7.27 -18.42
C GLY A 63 -16.24 7.27 -17.23
N ASP A 64 -15.18 6.47 -17.32
CA ASP A 64 -13.88 6.72 -16.74
C ASP A 64 -13.13 7.75 -17.61
N GLY A 65 -12.33 8.63 -17.01
CA GLY A 65 -11.45 9.45 -17.82
C GLY A 65 -10.45 8.55 -18.54
N ALA A 66 -9.96 8.96 -19.72
CA ALA A 66 -8.77 8.36 -20.32
C ALA A 66 -7.52 8.78 -19.52
N SER A 67 -7.49 8.44 -18.23
CA SER A 67 -6.53 8.95 -17.25
C SER A 67 -5.40 7.95 -17.04
N LEU A 68 -4.30 8.10 -17.76
CA LEU A 68 -3.08 7.34 -17.46
C LEU A 68 -2.44 7.83 -16.14
N GLY A 69 -1.67 6.95 -15.51
CA GLY A 69 -0.86 7.28 -14.32
C GLY A 69 -1.67 7.30 -13.03
N ASP A 70 -2.26 6.17 -12.67
CA ASP A 70 -3.04 5.98 -11.45
C ASP A 70 -2.21 5.88 -10.17
N ILE A 71 -0.94 5.56 -10.34
CA ILE A 71 0.05 5.39 -9.27
C ILE A 71 1.25 6.25 -9.65
N GLN A 72 1.52 7.28 -8.85
CA GLN A 72 2.62 8.21 -9.10
C GLN A 72 3.42 8.49 -7.83
N GLY A 73 4.67 8.93 -8.00
CA GLY A 73 5.48 9.46 -6.90
C GLY A 73 5.73 8.50 -5.74
N ALA A 74 5.65 7.18 -5.95
CA ALA A 74 5.78 6.19 -4.89
C ALA A 74 7.21 6.20 -4.31
N VAL A 75 7.35 6.66 -3.07
CA VAL A 75 8.62 6.77 -2.37
C VAL A 75 8.50 6.18 -0.97
N LEU A 76 9.59 5.57 -0.50
CA LEU A 76 9.71 5.08 0.87
C LEU A 76 11.11 5.41 1.38
N GLU A 77 11.17 6.13 2.49
CA GLU A 77 12.41 6.56 3.15
C GLU A 77 12.32 6.25 4.66
N ASN A 78 13.42 6.50 5.38
CA ASN A 78 13.53 6.18 6.81
C ASN A 78 12.38 6.79 7.62
N GLY A 79 11.45 5.94 8.08
CA GLY A 79 10.31 6.32 8.93
C GLY A 79 8.99 6.51 8.20
N GLY A 80 8.92 6.28 6.89
CA GLY A 80 7.68 6.30 6.13
C GLY A 80 7.85 6.72 4.68
N GLY A 81 6.74 6.93 3.99
CA GLY A 81 6.74 7.30 2.58
C GLY A 81 5.40 7.83 2.13
N GLU A 82 5.29 8.12 0.85
CA GLU A 82 4.05 8.58 0.25
C GLU A 82 3.93 8.00 -1.16
N VAL A 83 2.69 7.87 -1.62
CA VAL A 83 2.34 7.52 -2.99
C VAL A 83 1.12 8.32 -3.40
N GLU A 84 1.09 8.82 -4.62
CA GLU A 84 -0.07 9.48 -5.19
C GLU A 84 -0.93 8.43 -5.90
N LEU A 85 -2.18 8.31 -5.46
CA LEU A 85 -3.15 7.34 -5.98
C LEU A 85 -4.36 8.07 -6.52
N ARG A 86 -4.85 7.66 -7.69
CA ARG A 86 -5.99 8.33 -8.31
C ARG A 86 -7.31 7.91 -7.64
N ALA A 87 -8.14 8.88 -7.26
CA ALA A 87 -9.50 8.62 -6.80
C ALA A 87 -10.43 8.43 -8.01
N GLU A 88 -10.20 7.36 -8.77
CA GLU A 88 -11.10 6.92 -9.83
C GLU A 88 -11.29 5.41 -9.77
N ARG A 89 -12.29 4.95 -10.51
CA ARG A 89 -12.66 3.55 -10.65
C ARG A 89 -13.58 3.42 -11.84
N ALA A 90 -13.62 2.22 -12.42
CA ALA A 90 -14.59 1.86 -13.45
C ALA A 90 -16.03 2.12 -12.96
N ALA A 91 -16.90 2.56 -13.89
CA ALA A 91 -18.31 2.84 -13.57
C ALA A 91 -19.09 1.59 -13.12
N THR A 92 -18.57 0.39 -13.41
CA THR A 92 -19.14 -0.91 -13.04
C THR A 92 -18.10 -1.75 -12.29
N GLY A 93 -18.52 -2.56 -11.33
CA GLY A 93 -17.64 -3.44 -10.56
C GLY A 93 -17.61 -3.09 -9.06
N PRO A 94 -16.66 -3.65 -8.30
CA PRO A 94 -16.59 -3.47 -6.85
C PRO A 94 -15.95 -2.13 -6.41
N GLY A 95 -15.37 -1.37 -7.33
CA GLY A 95 -14.49 -0.24 -7.06
C GLY A 95 -13.01 -0.63 -7.12
N ARG A 96 -12.13 0.36 -7.10
CA ARG A 96 -10.69 0.16 -7.26
C ARG A 96 -10.03 -0.16 -5.93
N THR A 97 -9.09 -1.09 -5.94
CA THR A 97 -8.21 -1.37 -4.81
C THR A 97 -6.76 -1.19 -5.24
N TYR A 98 -6.05 -0.30 -4.57
CA TYR A 98 -4.60 -0.23 -4.63
C TYR A 98 -4.01 -1.13 -3.55
N THR A 99 -2.96 -1.88 -3.89
CA THR A 99 -2.19 -2.70 -2.94
C THR A 99 -0.77 -2.17 -2.89
N VAL A 100 -0.32 -1.78 -1.70
CA VAL A 100 1.06 -1.36 -1.41
C VAL A 100 1.73 -2.48 -0.65
N THR A 101 2.86 -2.98 -1.17
CA THR A 101 3.64 -4.08 -0.59
C THR A 101 5.01 -3.57 -0.17
N CYS A 102 5.35 -3.77 1.10
CA CYS A 102 6.65 -3.44 1.69
C CYS A 102 7.39 -4.72 2.11
N SER A 103 8.72 -4.67 2.10
CA SER A 103 9.59 -5.76 2.50
C SER A 103 10.62 -5.27 3.52
N ALA A 104 10.77 -6.00 4.63
CA ALA A 104 11.81 -5.77 5.62
C ALA A 104 12.85 -6.89 5.57
N THR A 105 14.13 -6.55 5.61
CA THR A 105 15.26 -7.49 5.58
C THR A 105 16.27 -7.13 6.67
N ASP A 106 16.65 -8.09 7.50
CA ASP A 106 17.69 -7.90 8.54
C ASP A 106 19.12 -8.06 7.99
N ALA A 107 20.11 -7.82 8.85
CA ALA A 107 21.54 -8.02 8.57
C ALA A 107 21.93 -9.49 8.29
N ALA A 108 21.13 -10.47 8.69
CA ALA A 108 21.32 -11.89 8.37
C ALA A 108 20.72 -12.27 7.00
N GLY A 109 19.97 -11.37 6.37
CA GLY A 109 19.30 -11.55 5.07
C GLY A 109 17.93 -12.21 5.16
N LEU A 110 17.37 -12.40 6.35
CA LEU A 110 16.01 -12.92 6.50
C LEU A 110 15.00 -11.81 6.24
N THR A 111 13.86 -12.18 5.65
CA THR A 111 12.94 -11.19 5.06
C THR A 111 11.49 -11.47 5.44
N THR A 112 10.73 -10.38 5.67
CA THR A 112 9.27 -10.37 5.86
C THR A 112 8.63 -9.41 4.87
N THR A 113 7.51 -9.82 4.25
CA THR A 113 6.74 -8.99 3.32
C THR A 113 5.33 -8.76 3.85
N VAL A 114 4.86 -7.51 3.83
CA VAL A 114 3.50 -7.12 4.26
C VAL A 114 2.84 -6.23 3.21
N SER A 115 1.52 -6.31 3.09
CA SER A 115 0.74 -5.46 2.20
C SER A 115 -0.38 -4.73 2.92
N GLY A 116 -0.63 -3.48 2.50
CA GLY A 116 -1.78 -2.67 2.88
C GLY A 116 -2.59 -2.29 1.65
N THR A 117 -3.85 -1.89 1.84
CA THR A 117 -4.75 -1.53 0.74
C THR A 117 -5.36 -0.15 0.89
N VAL A 118 -5.61 0.49 -0.26
CA VAL A 118 -6.40 1.74 -0.37
C VAL A 118 -7.56 1.49 -1.32
N LEU A 119 -8.77 1.87 -0.90
CA LEU A 119 -9.99 1.65 -1.67
C LEU A 119 -10.50 2.92 -2.33
N VAL A 120 -10.97 2.80 -3.56
CA VAL A 120 -11.85 3.78 -4.22
C VAL A 120 -13.22 3.09 -4.43
N PRO A 121 -14.12 3.15 -3.44
CA PRO A 121 -15.35 2.37 -3.49
C PRO A 121 -16.32 2.90 -4.54
N LEU A 122 -17.31 2.07 -4.93
CA LEU A 122 -18.40 2.50 -5.82
C LEU A 122 -19.37 3.46 -5.11
N ASP A 123 -19.64 3.21 -3.83
CA ASP A 123 -20.48 4.06 -2.98
C ASP A 123 -19.92 4.25 -1.57
N ARG A 124 -20.44 5.26 -0.86
CA ARG A 124 -20.00 5.59 0.51
C ARG A 124 -20.32 4.51 1.55
N ARG A 125 -21.25 3.58 1.27
CA ARG A 125 -21.60 2.49 2.20
C ARG A 125 -20.56 1.37 2.17
N SER A 126 -19.90 1.20 1.03
CA SER A 126 -18.86 0.18 0.80
C SER A 126 -17.53 0.52 1.49
N ALA A 127 -17.33 1.78 1.91
CA ALA A 127 -16.12 2.24 2.61
C ALA A 127 -15.98 1.72 4.06
N GLY A 128 -17.07 1.25 4.69
CA GLY A 128 -17.13 0.97 6.13
C GLY A 128 -16.85 -0.48 6.55
N THR A 129 -16.54 -1.40 5.64
CA THR A 129 -16.63 -2.85 5.91
C THR A 129 -15.31 -3.53 6.29
N LEU A 130 -14.19 -2.81 6.43
CA LEU A 130 -12.90 -3.44 6.75
C LEU A 130 -12.43 -3.14 8.18
N THR A 131 -12.79 -4.03 9.11
CA THR A 131 -12.04 -4.27 10.35
C THR A 131 -10.67 -4.88 9.99
N PRO A 132 -9.55 -4.43 10.59
CA PRO A 132 -8.28 -5.09 10.41
C PRO A 132 -8.32 -6.45 11.10
N ARG A 133 -8.16 -7.56 10.36
CA ARG A 133 -7.70 -8.82 10.97
C ARG A 133 -6.18 -8.81 10.93
N ALA A 134 -5.59 -8.43 12.06
CA ALA A 134 -4.24 -8.86 12.41
C ALA A 134 -4.26 -10.38 12.61
N SER A 135 -3.24 -11.08 12.13
CA SER A 135 -2.91 -12.46 12.49
C SER A 135 -1.40 -12.56 12.54
#